data_AF-A0A087DPJ4-F1
#
_entry.id   AF-A0A087DPJ4-F1
#
_cell.length_a   1.000
_cell.length_b   1.000
_cell.length_c   1.000
_cell.angle_alpha   90.00
_cell.angle_beta   90.00
_cell.angle_gamma   90.00
#
_symmetry.space_group_name_H-M   'P 1'
#
loop_
_entity.id
_entity.type
_entity.pdbx_description
1 polymer ?
#
loop_
_entity_poly.entity_id
_entity_poly.type
_entity_poly.pdbx_seq_one_letter_code
_entity_poly.pdbx_strand_id
1 'polypeptide(L)'
;MGSIFTIIDMLPAYGLLCYLLVAICIVIAFRAMIRIEGERRRLRVAVVAMLAGSAFVALLAYATYAIAAPYAQPDMVDFYRTYQPVVPLFLTGLFCVQAVSGVAAATGWRRGR
;
A
#
# COMPACT_ATOMS: atom_id res chain seq x y z
N MET A 1 18.50 -24.60 11.04
CA MET A 1 17.89 -23.53 11.87
C MET A 1 18.19 -22.12 11.37
N GLY A 2 19.32 -21.85 10.68
CA GLY A 2 19.61 -20.50 10.16
C GLY A 2 18.67 -19.98 9.04
N SER A 3 18.07 -20.86 8.25
CA SER A 3 17.22 -20.48 7.10
C SER A 3 15.87 -19.85 7.47
N ILE A 4 15.30 -20.18 8.63
CA ILE A 4 13.97 -19.67 9.05
C ILE A 4 14.08 -18.21 9.50
N PHE A 5 15.13 -17.85 10.24
CA PHE A 5 15.37 -16.47 10.68
C PHE A 5 15.61 -15.54 9.49
N THR A 6 16.36 -15.98 8.48
CA THR A 6 16.55 -15.20 7.24
C THR A 6 15.24 -14.95 6.48
N ILE A 7 14.32 -15.91 6.47
CA ILE A 7 12.99 -15.70 5.85
C ILE A 7 12.19 -14.65 6.63
N ILE A 8 12.25 -14.69 7.96
CA ILE A 8 11.57 -13.74 8.84
C ILE A 8 12.12 -12.32 8.65
N ASP A 9 13.44 -12.16 8.51
CA ASP A 9 14.07 -10.85 8.27
C ASP A 9 13.68 -10.24 6.93
N MET A 10 13.41 -11.07 5.92
CA MET A 10 13.00 -10.61 4.58
C MET A 10 11.49 -10.36 4.46
N LEU A 11 10.68 -10.88 5.40
CA LEU A 11 9.22 -10.80 5.36
C LEU A 11 8.70 -9.36 5.29
N PRO A 12 9.25 -8.38 6.04
CA PRO A 12 8.76 -7.00 5.95
C PRO A 12 9.13 -6.33 4.64
N ALA A 13 10.30 -6.66 4.06
CA ALA A 13 10.68 -6.18 2.74
C ALA A 13 9.69 -6.68 1.67
N TYR A 14 9.32 -7.97 1.72
CA TYR A 14 8.28 -8.51 0.83
C TYR A 14 6.91 -7.88 1.07
N GLY A 15 6.54 -7.61 2.33
CA GLY A 15 5.31 -6.90 2.66
C GLY A 15 5.24 -5.50 2.03
N LEU A 16 6.34 -4.74 2.13
CA LEU A 16 6.46 -3.40 1.54
C LEU A 16 6.43 -3.43 0.01
N LEU A 17 7.14 -4.38 -0.60
CA LEU A 17 7.13 -4.57 -2.06
C LEU A 17 5.74 -4.97 -2.57
N CYS A 18 5.06 -5.86 -1.85
CA CYS A 18 3.69 -6.25 -2.15
C CYS A 18 2.76 -5.03 -2.10
N TYR A 19 2.84 -4.23 -1.04
CA TYR A 19 2.02 -3.02 -0.93
C TYR A 19 2.34 -1.99 -2.03
N LEU A 20 3.63 -1.80 -2.36
CA LEU A 20 4.04 -0.92 -3.45
C LEU A 20 3.42 -1.37 -4.79
N LEU A 21 3.46 -2.66 -5.09
CA LEU A 21 2.86 -3.21 -6.30
C LEU A 21 1.33 -2.99 -6.32
N VAL A 22 0.66 -3.27 -5.21
CA VAL A 22 -0.79 -3.02 -5.06
C VAL A 22 -1.11 -1.55 -5.27
N ALA A 23 -0.33 -0.64 -4.66
CA ALA A 23 -0.50 0.80 -4.81
C ALA A 23 -0.36 1.25 -6.27
N ILE A 24 0.66 0.75 -6.99
CA ILE A 24 0.86 1.03 -8.42
C ILE A 24 -0.34 0.55 -9.24
N CYS A 25 -0.78 -0.70 -9.02
CA CYS A 25 -1.94 -1.28 -9.71
C CYS A 25 -3.20 -0.45 -9.48
N ILE A 26 -3.46 -0.02 -8.25
CA ILE A 26 -4.62 0.80 -7.90
C ILE A 26 -4.56 2.18 -8.57
N VAL A 27 -3.39 2.84 -8.57
CA VAL A 27 -3.21 4.13 -9.25
C VAL A 27 -3.47 3.99 -10.76
N ILE A 28 -2.97 2.92 -11.39
CA ILE A 28 -3.22 2.63 -12.81
C ILE A 28 -4.72 2.38 -13.05
N ALA A 29 -5.38 1.60 -12.21
CA ALA A 29 -6.81 1.33 -12.30
C ALA A 29 -7.63 2.62 -12.19
N PHE A 30 -7.30 3.50 -11.23
CA PHE A 30 -7.96 4.81 -11.08
C PHE A 30 -7.76 5.70 -12.31
N ARG A 31 -6.54 5.72 -12.88
CA ARG A 31 -6.26 6.46 -14.13
C ARG A 31 -7.03 5.90 -15.33
N ALA A 32 -7.20 4.59 -15.43
CA ALA A 32 -8.01 3.96 -16.47
C ALA A 32 -9.49 4.30 -16.29
N MET A 33 -10.00 4.25 -15.05
CA MET A 33 -11.40 4.55 -14.74
C MET A 33 -11.82 5.99 -15.06
N ILE A 34 -10.90 6.98 -15.01
CA ILE A 34 -11.18 8.36 -15.46
C ILE A 34 -11.67 8.40 -16.92
N ARG A 35 -11.25 7.46 -17.76
CA ARG A 35 -11.61 7.41 -19.18
C ARG A 35 -12.95 6.70 -19.44
N ILE A 36 -13.47 5.95 -18.47
CA ILE A 36 -14.68 5.16 -18.65
C ILE A 36 -15.92 6.07 -18.53
N GLU A 37 -16.83 5.98 -19.49
CA GLU A 37 -18.18 6.50 -19.36
C GLU A 37 -19.06 5.45 -18.70
N GLY A 38 -19.39 5.68 -17.43
CA GLY A 38 -20.18 4.75 -16.64
C GLY A 38 -20.91 5.44 -15.50
N GLU A 39 -21.79 4.68 -14.85
CA GLU A 39 -22.57 5.15 -13.71
C GLU A 39 -21.65 5.56 -12.55
N ARG A 40 -21.63 6.86 -12.22
CA ARG A 40 -20.74 7.42 -11.19
C ARG A 40 -20.89 6.74 -9.84
N ARG A 41 -22.08 6.23 -9.51
CA ARG A 41 -22.34 5.47 -8.29
C ARG A 41 -21.53 4.18 -8.24
N ARG A 42 -21.51 3.40 -9.32
CA ARG A 42 -20.70 2.17 -9.43
C ARG A 42 -19.21 2.48 -9.34
N LEU A 43 -18.78 3.57 -9.97
CA LEU A 43 -17.38 4.00 -9.96
C LEU A 43 -16.92 4.41 -8.55
N ARG A 44 -17.77 5.11 -7.79
CA ARG A 44 -17.52 5.42 -6.37
C ARG A 44 -17.40 4.16 -5.52
N VAL A 45 -18.32 3.21 -5.69
CA VAL A 45 -18.28 1.93 -4.95
C VAL A 45 -16.99 1.17 -5.27
N ALA A 46 -16.59 1.10 -6.53
CA ALA A 46 -15.34 0.45 -6.94
C ALA A 46 -14.11 1.13 -6.33
N VAL A 47 -14.04 2.47 -6.37
CA VAL A 47 -12.94 3.24 -5.74
C VAL A 47 -12.88 2.96 -4.24
N VAL A 48 -14.01 3.00 -3.53
CA VAL A 48 -14.05 2.73 -2.09
C VAL A 48 -13.60 1.30 -1.78
N ALA A 49 -14.06 0.31 -2.55
CA ALA A 49 -13.65 -1.09 -2.38
C ALA A 49 -12.14 -1.28 -2.61
N MET A 50 -11.58 -0.65 -3.65
CA MET A 50 -10.14 -0.70 -3.94
C MET A 50 -9.31 -0.02 -2.83
N LEU A 51 -9.76 1.12 -2.31
CA LEU A 51 -9.10 1.80 -1.19
C LEU A 51 -9.19 0.97 0.10
N ALA A 52 -10.33 0.36 0.40
CA ALA A 52 -10.47 -0.53 1.55
C ALA A 52 -9.52 -1.73 1.44
N GLY A 53 -9.42 -2.35 0.26
CA GLY A 53 -8.45 -3.40 -0.01
C GLY A 53 -6.99 -2.93 0.16
N SER A 54 -6.66 -1.74 -0.35
CA SER A 54 -5.33 -1.13 -0.16
C SER A 54 -5.01 -0.92 1.31
N ALA A 55 -5.93 -0.35 2.09
CA ALA A 55 -5.75 -0.14 3.52
C ALA A 55 -5.51 -1.46 4.26
N PHE A 56 -6.25 -2.51 3.91
CA PHE A 56 -6.06 -3.84 4.48
C PHE A 56 -4.66 -4.41 4.17
N VAL A 57 -4.19 -4.31 2.92
CA VAL A 57 -2.84 -4.76 2.55
C VAL A 57 -1.76 -3.92 3.24
N ALA A 58 -1.96 -2.61 3.38
CA ALA A 58 -1.05 -1.74 4.12
C ALA A 58 -0.93 -2.17 5.60
N LEU A 59 -2.05 -2.48 6.24
CA LEU A 59 -2.07 -2.98 7.62
C LEU A 59 -1.35 -4.32 7.74
N LEU A 60 -1.53 -5.23 6.79
CA LEU A 60 -0.80 -6.50 6.75
C LEU A 60 0.72 -6.27 6.57
N ALA A 61 1.12 -5.38 5.67
CA ALA A 61 2.53 -5.04 5.47
C ALA A 61 3.16 -4.38 6.71
N TYR A 62 2.40 -3.57 7.44
CA TYR A 62 2.86 -3.03 8.73
C TYR A 62 2.95 -4.13 9.81
N ALA A 63 1.98 -5.05 9.84
CA ALA A 63 1.98 -6.16 10.78
C ALA A 63 3.18 -7.09 10.58
N THR A 64 3.58 -7.38 9.34
CA THR A 64 4.80 -8.17 9.08
C THR A 64 6.03 -7.49 9.66
N TYR A 65 6.15 -6.17 9.52
CA TYR A 65 7.24 -5.39 10.12
C TYR A 65 7.23 -5.46 11.65
N ALA A 66 6.06 -5.25 12.27
CA ALA A 66 5.91 -5.27 13.72
C ALA A 66 6.19 -6.66 14.33
N ILE A 67 5.80 -7.74 13.62
CA ILE A 67 6.04 -9.12 14.05
C ILE A 67 7.50 -9.51 13.86
N ALA A 68 8.15 -9.09 12.76
CA ALA A 68 9.54 -9.46 12.47
C ALA A 68 10.55 -8.72 13.37
N ALA A 69 10.28 -7.46 13.73
CA ALA A 69 11.17 -6.63 14.55
C ALA A 69 11.73 -7.29 15.83
N PRO A 70 10.94 -7.98 16.69
CA PRO A 70 11.47 -8.66 17.87
C PRO A 70 12.31 -9.91 17.57
N TYR A 71 12.22 -10.48 16.37
CA TYR A 71 12.98 -11.66 15.95
C TYR A 71 14.14 -11.32 15.02
N ALA A 72 14.40 -10.04 14.79
CA ALA A 72 15.43 -9.58 13.90
C ALA A 72 16.81 -10.08 14.34
N GLN A 73 17.62 -10.51 13.36
CA GLN A 73 19.00 -10.90 13.63
C GLN A 73 19.81 -9.70 14.17
N PRO A 74 20.83 -9.92 15.02
CA PRO A 74 21.57 -8.84 15.69
C PRO A 74 22.17 -7.79 14.75
N ASP A 75 22.55 -8.18 13.54
CA ASP A 75 23.07 -7.33 12.47
C ASP A 75 21.97 -6.48 11.79
N MET A 76 20.70 -6.85 11.93
CA MET A 76 19.54 -6.16 11.34
C MET A 76 18.79 -5.26 12.34
N VAL A 77 19.05 -5.37 13.64
CA VAL A 77 18.32 -4.60 14.67
C VAL A 77 18.41 -3.09 14.45
N ASP A 78 19.58 -2.57 14.11
CA ASP A 78 19.79 -1.14 13.86
C ASP A 78 19.05 -0.66 12.61
N PHE A 79 18.95 -1.51 11.58
CA PHE A 79 18.12 -1.26 10.41
C PHE A 79 16.65 -1.13 10.82
N TYR A 80 16.11 -2.09 11.58
CA TYR A 80 14.72 -2.05 12.02
C TYR A 80 14.39 -0.80 12.84
N ARG A 81 15.27 -0.39 13.75
CA ARG A 81 15.06 0.84 14.55
C ARG A 81 15.08 2.10 13.69
N THR A 82 16.00 2.17 12.73
CA THR A 82 16.14 3.32 11.83
C THR A 82 14.91 3.50 10.95
N TYR A 83 14.38 2.42 10.40
CA TYR A 83 13.26 2.47 9.45
C TYR A 83 11.87 2.33 10.08
N GLN A 84 11.78 2.00 11.38
CA GLN A 84 10.51 1.89 12.10
C GLN A 84 9.56 3.09 11.91
N PRO A 85 10.02 4.37 11.97
CA PRO A 85 9.14 5.50 11.71
C PRO A 85 8.87 5.74 10.21
N VAL A 86 9.76 5.26 9.34
CA VAL A 86 9.68 5.46 7.88
C VAL A 86 8.62 4.56 7.25
N VAL A 87 8.47 3.33 7.75
CA VAL A 87 7.48 2.37 7.26
C VAL A 87 6.05 2.91 7.29
N PRO A 88 5.49 3.38 8.42
CA PRO A 88 4.13 3.92 8.44
C PRO A 88 4.01 5.18 7.59
N LEU A 89 5.04 6.02 7.52
CA LEU A 89 5.07 7.20 6.64
C LEU A 89 4.97 6.79 5.15
N PHE A 90 5.71 5.76 4.74
CA PHE A 90 5.68 5.23 3.38
C PHE A 90 4.30 4.65 3.04
N LEU A 91 3.74 3.82 3.92
CA LEU A 91 2.43 3.21 3.74
C LEU A 91 1.32 4.26 3.63
N THR A 92 1.30 5.22 4.57
CA THR A 92 0.32 6.31 4.57
C THR A 92 0.48 7.24 3.37
N GLY A 93 1.72 7.58 2.99
CA GLY A 93 2.01 8.41 1.81
C GLY A 93 1.48 7.80 0.53
N LEU A 94 1.74 6.51 0.29
CA LEU A 94 1.19 5.78 -0.85
C LEU A 94 -0.33 5.67 -0.80
N PHE A 95 -0.91 5.46 0.39
CA PHE A 95 -2.37 5.43 0.55
C PHE A 95 -3.00 6.79 0.21
N CYS A 96 -2.40 7.90 0.64
CA CYS A 96 -2.85 9.25 0.30
C CYS A 96 -2.83 9.51 -1.21
N VAL A 97 -1.76 9.08 -1.91
CA VAL A 97 -1.68 9.20 -3.39
C VAL A 97 -2.80 8.42 -4.07
N GLN A 98 -3.10 7.22 -3.59
CA GLN A 98 -4.22 6.43 -4.08
C GLN A 98 -5.56 7.12 -3.80
N ALA A 99 -5.76 7.66 -2.59
CA ALA A 99 -6.98 8.34 -2.20
C ALA A 99 -7.26 9.56 -3.09
N VAL A 100 -6.25 10.42 -3.31
CA VAL A 100 -6.35 11.58 -4.21
C VAL A 100 -6.69 11.14 -5.64
N SER A 101 -6.01 10.10 -6.13
CA SER A 101 -6.27 9.54 -7.46
C SER A 101 -7.68 8.95 -7.58
N GLY A 102 -8.17 8.28 -6.54
CA GLY A 102 -9.51 7.71 -6.47
C GLY A 102 -10.60 8.77 -6.43
N VAL A 103 -10.40 9.87 -5.69
CA VAL A 103 -11.29 11.03 -5.70
C VAL A 103 -11.36 11.65 -7.10
N ALA A 104 -10.23 11.82 -7.78
CA ALA A 104 -10.20 12.34 -9.14
C ALA A 104 -10.97 11.43 -10.12
N ALA A 105 -10.85 10.10 -9.96
CA ALA A 105 -11.60 9.12 -10.75
C ALA A 105 -13.11 9.18 -10.47
N ALA A 106 -13.51 9.22 -9.19
CA ALA A 106 -14.91 9.25 -8.78
C ALA A 106 -15.65 10.56 -9.13
N THR A 107 -14.92 11.68 -9.17
CA THR A 107 -15.48 13.01 -9.48
C THR A 107 -15.38 13.37 -10.97
N GLY A 108 -14.55 12.67 -11.75
CA GLY A 108 -14.38 12.92 -13.18
C GLY A 108 -13.65 14.23 -13.48
N TRP A 109 -12.68 14.60 -12.64
CA TRP A 109 -11.97 15.89 -12.62
C TRP A 109 -11.44 16.37 -14.00
N ARG A 110 -11.25 15.47 -14.97
CA ARG A 110 -10.79 15.83 -16.33
C ARG A 110 -11.87 16.18 -17.36
N ARG A 111 -13.17 16.01 -17.08
CA ARG A 111 -14.27 16.32 -18.04
C ARG A 111 -14.76 17.78 -17.98
N GLY A 112 -13.84 18.72 -17.77
CA GLY A 112 -14.15 20.15 -17.63
C GLY A 112 -13.27 21.06 -18.50
N ARG A 113 -12.86 20.57 -19.68
CA ARG A 113 -12.32 21.39 -20.77
C ARG A 113 -12.81 20.83 -22.09
#